data_AF-A0A1G2I3S7-F1
#
_entry.id   AF-A0A1G2I3S7-F1
#
_cell.length_a   1.000
_cell.length_b   1.000
_cell.length_c   1.000
_cell.angle_alpha   90.00
_cell.angle_beta   90.00
_cell.angle_gamma   90.00
#
_symmetry.space_group_name_H-M   'P 1'
#
loop_
_entity.id
_entity.type
_entity.pdbx_description
1 polymer ?
#
loop_
_entity_poly.entity_id
_entity_poly.type
_entity_poly.pdbx_seq_one_letter_code
_entity_poly.pdbx_strand_id
1 'polypeptide(L)'
;MSNNIVFVVDWSNLDRGQRDNFYKVGEYNKEAGFDGLDEFLFGIGKVTRRYMYTPLHDVYGHFEFLRDRGFTIVLCPIIASTSTDTTDAKLMQDVLDLIENYNMQYLCIGSGDGHFMPILEAAKQKGIKVAVVYGSERSLSRQIREMADEYPKNHPKAGEKMLHLFSPTNKKFEQQQPG
;
A
#
# COMPACT_ATOMS: atom_id res chain seq x y z
N MET A 1 -16.96 -8.90 15.62
CA MET A 1 -16.06 -9.31 14.52
C MET A 1 -14.84 -8.41 14.57
N SER A 2 -13.62 -8.95 14.47
CA SER A 2 -12.43 -8.10 14.34
C SER A 2 -12.42 -7.42 12.97
N ASN A 3 -11.83 -6.23 12.84
CA ASN A 3 -11.63 -5.52 11.56
C ASN A 3 -10.12 -5.35 11.33
N ASN A 4 -9.39 -6.47 11.40
CA ASN A 4 -7.94 -6.47 11.34
C ASN A 4 -7.47 -6.26 9.89
N ILE A 5 -6.54 -5.34 9.73
CA ILE A 5 -5.86 -5.06 8.46
C ILE A 5 -4.43 -5.57 8.53
N VAL A 6 -4.05 -6.32 7.51
CA VAL A 6 -2.65 -6.57 7.16
C VAL A 6 -2.31 -5.65 5.99
N PHE A 7 -1.41 -4.70 6.24
CA PHE A 7 -0.87 -3.84 5.19
C PHE A 7 0.47 -4.38 4.72
N VAL A 8 0.59 -4.63 3.42
CA VAL A 8 1.82 -5.05 2.75
C VAL A 8 2.10 -4.07 1.63
N VAL A 9 3.33 -3.57 1.54
CA VAL A 9 3.70 -2.57 0.53
C VAL A 9 4.99 -2.97 -0.17
N ASP A 10 4.96 -2.87 -1.49
CA ASP A 10 6.16 -2.77 -2.30
C ASP A 10 6.58 -1.31 -2.33
N TRP A 11 7.65 -1.00 -1.60
CA TRP A 11 8.07 0.39 -1.42
C TRP A 11 8.55 1.02 -2.71
N SER A 12 9.26 0.27 -3.55
CA SER A 12 9.83 0.78 -4.79
C SER A 12 8.73 1.14 -5.78
N ASN A 13 7.60 0.42 -5.77
CA ASN A 13 6.41 0.77 -6.56
C ASN A 13 5.71 2.05 -6.05
N LEU A 14 5.51 2.20 -4.74
CA LEU A 14 4.92 3.44 -4.21
C LEU A 14 5.83 4.65 -4.38
N ASP A 15 7.13 4.49 -4.15
CA ASP A 15 8.12 5.56 -4.26
C ASP A 15 8.30 5.99 -5.72
N ARG A 16 8.37 5.05 -6.67
CA ARG A 16 8.39 5.37 -8.10
C ARG A 16 7.14 6.13 -8.52
N GLY A 17 5.96 5.68 -8.09
CA GLY A 17 4.70 6.36 -8.39
C GLY A 17 4.68 7.81 -7.88
N GLN A 18 5.29 8.08 -6.72
CA GLN A 18 5.48 9.47 -6.24
C GLN A 18 6.36 10.27 -7.19
N ARG A 19 7.51 9.73 -7.60
CA ARG A 19 8.43 10.43 -8.52
C ARG A 19 7.81 10.73 -9.89
N ASP A 20 6.80 9.95 -10.30
CA ASP A 20 6.04 10.19 -11.53
C ASP A 20 5.04 11.35 -11.43
N ASN A 21 4.75 11.83 -10.21
CA ASN A 21 3.88 12.98 -9.97
C ASN A 21 4.70 14.28 -9.93
N PHE A 22 4.09 15.37 -10.42
CA PHE A 22 4.68 16.71 -10.31
C PHE A 22 4.24 17.36 -9.00
N TYR A 23 5.20 17.57 -8.10
CA TYR A 23 5.00 18.32 -6.85
C TYR A 23 5.67 19.68 -6.93
N LYS A 24 5.00 20.75 -6.46
CA LYS A 24 5.71 22.02 -6.25
C LYS A 24 6.66 21.87 -5.06
N VAL A 25 7.83 22.50 -5.12
CA VAL A 25 8.89 22.40 -4.11
C VAL A 25 8.42 22.72 -2.68
N GLY A 26 7.40 23.57 -2.52
CA GLY A 26 6.80 23.91 -1.21
C GLY A 26 5.65 23.01 -0.76
N GLU A 27 5.19 22.07 -1.59
CA GLU A 27 4.05 21.20 -1.33
C GLU A 27 4.49 19.81 -0.84
N TYR A 28 5.71 19.37 -1.17
CA TYR A 28 6.22 18.05 -0.79
C TYR A 28 6.41 17.92 0.73
N ASN A 29 5.75 16.94 1.31
CA ASN A 29 5.88 16.55 2.71
C ASN A 29 5.67 15.04 2.85
N LYS A 30 6.76 14.30 3.10
CA LYS A 30 6.73 12.85 3.30
C LYS A 30 5.85 12.45 4.49
N GLU A 31 5.93 13.18 5.60
CA GLU A 31 5.14 12.88 6.80
C GLU A 31 3.64 12.99 6.50
N ALA A 32 3.23 14.02 5.78
CA ALA A 32 1.83 14.20 5.38
C ALA A 32 1.31 13.04 4.50
N GLY A 33 2.17 12.45 3.65
CA GLY A 33 1.80 11.27 2.87
C GLY A 33 1.56 10.04 3.74
N PHE A 34 2.43 9.80 4.73
CA PHE A 34 2.23 8.71 5.69
C PHE A 34 1.05 8.97 6.63
N ASP A 35 0.77 10.23 7.00
CA ASP A 35 -0.42 10.59 7.78
C ASP A 35 -1.70 10.32 6.98
N GLY A 36 -1.71 10.64 5.69
CA GLY A 36 -2.81 10.31 4.78
C GLY A 36 -3.03 8.79 4.64
N LEU A 37 -1.94 8.03 4.56
CA LEU A 37 -1.97 6.57 4.57
C LEU A 37 -2.53 6.02 5.89
N ASP A 38 -2.08 6.57 7.01
CA ASP A 38 -2.56 6.20 8.35
C ASP A 38 -4.06 6.46 8.49
N GLU A 39 -4.54 7.64 8.08
CA GLU A 39 -5.95 7.99 8.05
C GLU A 39 -6.78 7.03 7.18
N PHE A 40 -6.28 6.67 5.99
CA PHE A 40 -6.95 5.70 5.11
C PHE A 40 -7.07 4.32 5.77
N LEU A 41 -5.96 3.79 6.28
CA LEU A 41 -5.93 2.45 6.89
C LEU A 41 -6.80 2.40 8.15
N PHE A 42 -6.67 3.39 9.03
CA PHE A 42 -7.45 3.44 10.28
C PHE A 42 -8.92 3.77 10.06
N GLY A 43 -9.27 4.42 8.94
CA GLY A 43 -10.66 4.58 8.50
C GLY A 43 -11.32 3.25 8.12
N ILE A 44 -10.55 2.26 7.64
CA ILE A 44 -11.06 0.93 7.28
C ILE A 44 -11.19 0.03 8.52
N GLY A 45 -10.19 0.05 9.40
CA GLY A 45 -10.11 -0.92 10.49
C GLY A 45 -8.83 -0.82 11.33
N LYS A 46 -8.61 -1.84 12.16
CA LYS A 46 -7.45 -1.92 13.04
C LYS A 46 -6.26 -2.51 12.29
N VAL A 47 -5.22 -1.73 12.02
CA VAL A 47 -3.98 -2.25 11.45
C VAL A 47 -3.24 -3.08 12.49
N THR A 48 -3.05 -4.37 12.21
CA THR A 48 -2.35 -5.29 13.12
C THR A 48 -0.96 -5.67 12.62
N ARG A 49 -0.72 -5.56 11.30
CA ARG A 49 0.59 -5.80 10.69
C ARG A 49 0.83 -4.79 9.57
N ARG A 50 2.07 -4.30 9.47
CA ARG A 50 2.57 -3.46 8.39
C ARG A 50 3.90 -4.03 7.91
N TYR A 51 3.96 -4.48 6.67
CA TYR A 51 5.18 -4.99 6.06
C TYR A 51 5.57 -4.13 4.88
N MET A 52 6.83 -3.72 4.85
CA MET A 52 7.41 -3.00 3.73
C MET A 52 8.50 -3.84 3.09
N TYR A 53 8.27 -4.26 1.84
CA TYR A 53 9.18 -5.08 1.05
C TYR A 53 9.98 -4.16 0.13
N THR A 54 11.30 -4.26 0.19
CA THR A 54 12.19 -3.34 -0.52
C THR A 54 13.66 -3.78 -0.48
N PRO A 55 14.47 -3.42 -1.49
CA PRO A 55 15.92 -3.52 -1.39
C PRO A 55 16.50 -2.62 -0.29
N LEU A 56 17.65 -3.02 0.27
CA LEU A 56 18.30 -2.29 1.37
C LEU A 56 18.60 -0.82 1.03
N HIS A 57 18.98 -0.52 -0.21
CA HIS A 57 19.36 0.84 -0.60
C HIS A 57 18.19 1.83 -0.60
N ASP A 58 16.95 1.36 -0.79
CA ASP A 58 15.75 2.20 -0.86
C ASP A 58 15.24 2.64 0.52
N VAL A 59 15.68 1.99 1.59
CA VAL A 59 15.34 2.34 2.99
C VAL A 59 16.46 3.01 3.76
N TYR A 60 17.62 3.21 3.12
CA TYR A 60 18.76 3.85 3.76
C TYR A 60 18.39 5.28 4.20
N GLY A 61 18.63 5.60 5.47
CA GLY A 61 18.24 6.91 6.05
C GLY A 61 16.75 7.08 6.35
N HIS A 62 15.92 6.07 6.14
CA HIS A 62 14.48 6.10 6.45
C HIS A 62 14.04 5.05 7.48
N PHE A 63 14.96 4.19 7.93
CA PHE A 63 14.67 3.07 8.82
C PHE A 63 13.95 3.48 10.10
N GLU A 64 14.46 4.47 10.83
CA GLU A 64 13.89 4.90 12.10
C GLU A 64 12.47 5.45 11.93
N PHE A 65 12.28 6.33 10.94
CA PHE A 65 10.96 6.87 10.60
C PHE A 65 9.95 5.76 10.29
N LEU A 66 10.32 4.79 9.45
CA LEU A 66 9.43 3.69 9.08
C LEU A 66 9.14 2.75 10.25
N ARG A 67 10.15 2.43 11.06
CA ARG A 67 10.01 1.64 12.29
C ARG A 67 9.05 2.32 13.26
N ASP A 68 9.20 3.61 13.49
CA ASP A 68 8.39 4.38 14.43
C ASP A 68 6.93 4.51 13.95
N ARG A 69 6.70 4.39 12.63
CA ARG A 69 5.37 4.23 12.00
C ARG A 69 4.82 2.80 12.05
N GLY A 70 5.52 1.87 12.71
CA GLY A 70 5.10 0.49 12.94
C GLY A 70 5.36 -0.47 11.77
N PHE A 71 6.18 -0.09 10.79
CA PHE A 71 6.54 -0.99 9.70
C PHE A 71 7.57 -2.02 10.14
N THR A 72 7.30 -3.28 9.82
CA THR A 72 8.33 -4.32 9.72
C THR A 72 8.93 -4.25 8.32
N ILE A 73 10.22 -3.92 8.24
CA ILE A 73 10.93 -3.84 6.96
C ILE A 73 11.43 -5.23 6.60
N VAL A 74 11.02 -5.73 5.44
CA VAL A 74 11.46 -6.99 4.85
C VAL A 74 12.43 -6.64 3.72
N LEU A 75 13.71 -6.98 3.92
CA LEU A 75 14.75 -6.68 2.94
C LEU A 75 14.73 -7.72 1.81
N CYS A 76 14.58 -7.23 0.58
CA CYS A 76 14.52 -8.03 -0.64
C CYS A 76 15.78 -7.77 -1.46
N PRO A 77 16.80 -8.64 -1.40
CA PRO A 77 18.07 -8.39 -2.09
C PRO A 77 17.91 -8.46 -3.61
N ILE A 78 18.64 -7.61 -4.33
CA ILE A 78 18.80 -7.73 -5.78
C ILE A 78 19.89 -8.77 -6.05
N ILE A 79 19.57 -9.79 -6.84
CA ILE A 79 20.54 -10.82 -7.23
C ILE A 79 21.50 -10.21 -8.26
N ALA A 80 22.72 -9.91 -7.83
CA ALA A 80 23.69 -9.15 -8.64
C ALA A 80 24.03 -9.82 -9.99
N SER A 81 24.06 -11.15 -10.06
CA SER A 81 24.40 -11.88 -11.29
C SER A 81 23.35 -11.73 -12.39
N THR A 82 22.09 -11.51 -12.03
CA THR A 82 20.96 -11.44 -12.98
C THR A 82 20.22 -10.10 -12.93
N SER A 83 20.62 -9.19 -12.04
CA SER A 83 19.88 -7.97 -11.70
C SER A 83 18.40 -8.24 -11.37
N THR A 84 18.10 -9.43 -10.82
CA THR A 84 16.74 -9.81 -10.49
C THR A 84 16.34 -9.20 -9.15
N ASP A 85 15.28 -8.39 -9.18
CA ASP A 85 14.59 -7.95 -7.98
C ASP A 85 13.76 -9.10 -7.40
N THR A 86 13.91 -9.37 -6.11
CA THR A 86 13.22 -10.46 -5.41
C THR A 86 11.97 -10.00 -4.65
N THR A 87 11.67 -8.70 -4.70
CA THR A 87 10.58 -8.06 -3.94
C THR A 87 9.23 -8.70 -4.23
N ASP A 88 8.83 -8.81 -5.50
CA ASP A 88 7.53 -9.37 -5.89
C ASP A 88 7.36 -10.80 -5.41
N ALA A 89 8.37 -11.64 -5.65
CA ALA A 89 8.34 -13.06 -5.29
C ALA A 89 8.24 -13.23 -3.76
N LYS A 90 9.02 -12.47 -2.99
CA LYS A 90 9.02 -12.52 -1.53
C LYS A 90 7.70 -12.01 -0.95
N LEU A 91 7.19 -10.89 -1.45
CA LEU A 91 5.91 -10.32 -1.04
C LEU A 91 4.78 -11.31 -1.32
N MET A 92 4.72 -11.87 -2.53
CA MET A 92 3.68 -12.84 -2.89
C MET A 92 3.70 -14.05 -1.96
N GLN A 93 4.88 -14.64 -1.71
CA GLN A 93 5.03 -15.78 -0.82
C GLN A 93 4.52 -15.46 0.59
N ASP A 94 4.98 -14.37 1.18
CA ASP A 94 4.62 -14.01 2.55
C ASP A 94 3.13 -13.65 2.69
N VAL A 95 2.54 -13.02 1.68
CA VAL A 95 1.10 -12.71 1.68
C VAL A 95 0.26 -13.96 1.58
N LEU A 96 0.62 -14.94 0.74
CA LEU A 96 -0.10 -16.22 0.68
C LEU A 96 -0.05 -16.94 2.03
N ASP A 97 1.12 -16.98 2.68
CA ASP A 97 1.25 -17.56 4.02
C ASP A 97 0.40 -16.81 5.05
N LEU A 98 0.32 -15.48 4.98
CA LEU A 98 -0.53 -14.68 5.85
C LEU A 98 -2.02 -14.94 5.59
N ILE A 99 -2.46 -15.06 4.33
CA ILE A 99 -3.84 -15.38 3.96
C ILE A 99 -4.28 -16.72 4.57
N GLU A 100 -3.40 -17.72 4.56
CA GLU A 100 -3.71 -19.05 5.10
C GLU A 100 -3.68 -19.10 6.63
N ASN A 101 -2.74 -18.39 7.25
CA ASN A 101 -2.40 -18.62 8.66
C ASN A 101 -2.77 -17.46 9.60
N TYR A 102 -3.20 -16.30 9.08
CA TYR A 102 -3.50 -15.13 9.89
C TYR A 102 -4.96 -14.69 9.75
N ASN A 103 -5.61 -14.47 10.89
CA ASN A 103 -6.99 -13.96 10.94
C ASN A 103 -7.03 -12.46 10.61
N MET A 104 -7.09 -12.15 9.31
CA MET A 104 -7.35 -10.81 8.77
C MET A 104 -8.74 -10.72 8.16
N GLN A 105 -9.31 -9.52 8.20
CA GLN A 105 -10.53 -9.19 7.45
C GLN A 105 -10.21 -8.39 6.19
N TYR A 106 -9.10 -7.65 6.22
CA TYR A 106 -8.67 -6.79 5.14
C TYR A 106 -7.20 -7.06 4.81
N LEU A 107 -6.93 -7.31 3.54
CA LEU A 107 -5.61 -7.22 2.95
C LEU A 107 -5.51 -5.85 2.28
N CYS A 108 -4.58 -5.01 2.72
CA CYS A 108 -4.26 -3.77 2.05
C CYS A 108 -2.91 -3.91 1.34
N ILE A 109 -2.90 -3.74 0.02
CA ILE A 109 -1.68 -3.79 -0.79
C ILE A 109 -1.23 -2.38 -1.18
N GLY A 110 0.04 -2.07 -0.97
CA GLY A 110 0.72 -0.88 -1.45
C GLY A 110 1.40 -1.14 -2.78
N SER A 111 0.62 -1.40 -3.82
CA SER A 111 1.09 -1.44 -5.21
C SER A 111 -0.10 -1.37 -6.17
N GLY A 112 0.10 -0.75 -7.33
CA GLY A 112 -0.84 -0.75 -8.45
C GLY A 112 -0.56 -1.83 -9.52
N ASP A 113 0.53 -2.60 -9.35
CA ASP A 113 1.01 -3.57 -10.34
C ASP A 113 0.10 -4.80 -10.43
N GLY A 114 -0.23 -5.19 -11.66
CA GLY A 114 -1.04 -6.38 -11.96
C GLY A 114 -0.36 -7.70 -11.62
N HIS A 115 0.97 -7.73 -11.42
CA HIS A 115 1.69 -8.94 -10.97
C HIS A 115 1.17 -9.50 -9.64
N PHE A 116 0.54 -8.66 -8.81
CA PHE A 116 -0.03 -9.06 -7.52
C PHE A 116 -1.47 -9.58 -7.60
N MET A 117 -2.06 -9.70 -8.79
CA MET A 117 -3.40 -10.29 -8.94
C MET A 117 -3.60 -11.64 -8.24
N PRO A 118 -2.65 -12.60 -8.30
CA PRO A 118 -2.83 -13.91 -7.66
C PRO A 118 -3.09 -13.82 -6.15
N ILE A 119 -2.42 -12.91 -5.43
CA ILE A 119 -2.63 -12.76 -3.99
C ILE A 119 -3.95 -12.07 -3.64
N LEU A 120 -4.44 -11.18 -4.51
CA LEU A 120 -5.76 -10.55 -4.33
C LEU A 120 -6.89 -11.54 -4.60
N GLU A 121 -6.73 -12.39 -5.60
CA GLU A 121 -7.68 -13.48 -5.89
C GLU A 121 -7.74 -14.47 -4.72
N ALA A 122 -6.59 -14.90 -4.21
CA ALA A 122 -6.50 -15.77 -3.04
C ALA A 122 -7.18 -15.16 -1.80
N ALA A 123 -6.94 -13.87 -1.53
CA ALA A 123 -7.58 -13.16 -0.43
C ALA A 123 -9.11 -13.18 -0.58
N LYS A 124 -9.63 -12.84 -1.76
CA LYS A 124 -11.07 -12.84 -2.02
C LYS A 124 -11.71 -14.22 -1.90
N GLN A 125 -11.02 -15.27 -2.34
CA GLN A 125 -11.50 -16.66 -2.18
C GLN A 125 -11.68 -17.04 -0.70
N LYS A 126 -10.90 -16.45 0.21
CA LYS A 126 -11.04 -16.61 1.68
C LYS A 126 -12.04 -15.63 2.31
N GLY A 127 -12.72 -14.80 1.52
CA GLY A 127 -13.62 -13.77 2.01
C GLY A 127 -12.92 -12.56 2.63
N ILE A 128 -11.60 -12.43 2.43
CA ILE A 128 -10.83 -11.27 2.86
C ILE A 128 -11.09 -10.12 1.88
N LYS A 129 -11.34 -8.94 2.42
CA LYS A 129 -11.58 -7.72 1.67
C LYS A 129 -10.28 -7.08 1.22
N VAL A 130 -10.26 -6.52 0.02
CA VAL A 130 -9.06 -5.92 -0.57
C VAL A 130 -9.15 -4.40 -0.55
N ALA A 131 -8.12 -3.75 -0.03
CA ALA A 131 -7.88 -2.32 -0.17
C ALA A 131 -6.55 -2.08 -0.90
N VAL A 132 -6.44 -0.99 -1.65
CA VAL A 132 -5.23 -0.70 -2.46
C VAL A 132 -4.73 0.71 -2.18
N VAL A 133 -3.42 0.81 -1.94
CA VAL A 133 -2.65 2.04 -1.94
C VAL A 133 -1.77 2.03 -3.18
N TYR A 134 -1.78 3.12 -3.95
CA TYR A 134 -1.04 3.24 -5.20
C TYR A 134 -0.28 4.57 -5.26
N GLY A 135 0.86 4.61 -5.96
CA GLY A 135 1.72 5.80 -5.98
C GLY A 135 1.34 6.84 -7.04
N SER A 136 0.68 6.41 -8.13
CA SER A 136 0.15 7.31 -9.16
C SER A 136 -1.01 6.66 -9.92
N GLU A 137 -1.92 7.46 -10.47
CA GLU A 137 -3.03 6.95 -11.32
C GLU A 137 -2.52 6.11 -12.51
N ARG A 138 -1.33 6.41 -13.02
CA ARG A 138 -0.69 5.66 -14.11
C ARG A 138 -0.19 4.28 -13.69
N SER A 139 0.20 4.14 -12.43
CA SER A 139 0.68 2.87 -11.86
C SER A 139 -0.45 1.91 -11.48
N LEU A 140 -1.70 2.40 -11.33
CA LEU A 140 -2.84 1.58 -10.93
C LEU A 140 -3.43 0.85 -12.14
N SER A 141 -3.12 -0.43 -12.28
CA SER A 141 -3.73 -1.26 -13.32
C SER A 141 -5.25 -1.38 -13.14
N ARG A 142 -5.97 -1.50 -14.25
CA ARG A 142 -7.43 -1.66 -14.25
C ARG A 142 -7.89 -2.88 -13.45
N GLN A 143 -7.17 -3.99 -13.56
CA GLN A 143 -7.49 -5.23 -12.88
C GLN A 143 -7.40 -5.06 -11.35
N ILE A 144 -6.34 -4.43 -10.84
CA ILE A 144 -6.21 -4.14 -9.40
C ILE A 144 -7.32 -3.19 -8.92
N ARG A 145 -7.67 -2.18 -9.73
CA ARG A 145 -8.79 -1.25 -9.42
C ARG A 145 -10.12 -2.00 -9.26
N GLU A 146 -10.41 -2.96 -10.14
CA GLU A 146 -11.62 -3.79 -10.07
C GLU A 146 -11.60 -4.74 -8.86
N MET A 147 -10.40 -5.16 -8.43
CA MET A 147 -10.21 -6.02 -7.27
C MET A 147 -10.42 -5.32 -5.92
N ALA A 148 -10.23 -4.00 -5.82
CA ALA A 148 -10.54 -3.29 -4.58
C ALA A 148 -12.02 -3.48 -4.18
N ASP A 149 -12.25 -3.78 -2.90
CA ASP A 149 -13.59 -3.85 -2.33
C ASP A 149 -14.10 -2.46 -1.98
N GLU A 150 -15.41 -2.33 -1.80
CA GLU A 150 -16.04 -1.09 -1.36
C GLU A 150 -16.03 -0.98 0.17
N TYR A 151 -16.10 0.26 0.67
CA TYR A 151 -16.30 0.50 2.09
C TYR A 151 -17.63 -0.11 2.58
N PRO A 152 -17.67 -0.61 3.82
CA PRO A 152 -18.87 -1.22 4.38
C PRO A 152 -19.99 -0.17 4.57
N LYS A 153 -21.25 -0.64 4.61
CA LYS A 153 -22.45 0.23 4.64
C LYS A 153 -22.50 1.24 5.79
N ASN A 154 -21.80 0.98 6.88
CA ASN A 154 -21.74 1.83 8.07
C ASN A 154 -20.56 2.83 8.05
N HIS A 155 -19.80 2.90 6.95
CA HIS A 155 -18.69 3.82 6.78
C HIS A 155 -19.14 5.10 6.04
N PRO A 156 -18.58 6.29 6.34
CA PRO A 156 -18.95 7.54 5.66
C PRO A 156 -18.78 7.52 4.13
N LYS A 157 -17.86 6.68 3.62
CA LYS A 157 -17.58 6.47 2.19
C LYS A 157 -18.24 5.20 1.62
N ALA A 158 -19.33 4.71 2.23
CA ALA A 158 -19.99 3.48 1.80
C ALA A 158 -20.32 3.49 0.29
N GLY A 159 -20.01 2.39 -0.40
CA GLY A 159 -20.18 2.27 -1.86
C GLY A 159 -19.00 2.80 -2.69
N GLU A 160 -18.07 3.54 -2.10
CA GLU A 160 -16.80 3.89 -2.75
C GLU A 160 -15.79 2.74 -2.62
N LYS A 161 -14.92 2.57 -3.62
CA LYS A 161 -13.81 1.61 -3.57
C LYS A 161 -12.77 2.04 -2.53
N MET A 162 -12.21 1.08 -1.80
CA MET A 162 -11.11 1.28 -0.86
C MET A 162 -9.79 1.46 -1.61
N LEU A 163 -9.66 2.61 -2.27
CA LEU A 163 -8.51 3.03 -3.05
C LEU A 163 -7.91 4.28 -2.41
N HIS A 164 -6.57 4.34 -2.35
CA HIS A 164 -5.85 5.49 -1.84
C HIS A 164 -4.62 5.81 -2.68
N LEU A 165 -4.58 7.02 -3.25
CA LEU A 165 -3.37 7.56 -3.83
C LEU A 165 -2.44 8.00 -2.70
N PHE A 166 -1.27 7.38 -2.58
CA PHE A 166 -0.23 7.84 -1.67
C PHE A 166 0.37 9.13 -2.23
N SER A 167 0.09 10.26 -1.57
CA SER A 167 0.62 11.56 -1.97
C SER A 167 1.39 12.22 -0.83
N PRO A 168 2.71 12.43 -0.95
CA PRO A 168 3.52 13.17 0.01
C PRO A 168 3.30 14.68 -0.17
N THR A 169 2.05 15.14 -0.04
CA THR A 169 1.67 16.56 -0.14
C THR A 169 0.84 17.00 1.04
N ASN A 170 1.03 18.24 1.48
CA ASN A 170 0.18 18.83 2.51
C ASN A 170 -1.25 19.00 1.97
N LYS A 171 -2.24 18.28 2.53
CA LYS A 171 -3.67 18.35 2.15
C LYS A 171 -4.26 19.77 2.11
N LYS A 172 -3.65 20.73 2.83
CA LYS A 172 -4.03 22.16 2.79
C LYS A 172 -3.92 22.81 1.41
N PHE A 173 -3.16 22.23 0.48
CA PHE A 173 -2.99 22.76 -0.89
C PHE A 173 -3.83 22.03 -1.95
N GLU A 174 -4.48 20.90 -1.62
CA GLU A 174 -5.35 20.16 -2.54
C GLU A 174 -6.70 20.86 -2.77
N GLN A 175 -7.16 21.69 -1.83
CA GLN A 175 -8.44 22.43 -1.93
C GLN A 175 -8.42 23.65 -2.87
N GLN A 176 -7.31 23.90 -3.59
CA GLN A 176 -7.18 25.03 -4.52
C GLN A 176 -7.20 24.66 -6.00
N GLN A 177 -7.62 23.43 -6.36
CA GLN A 177 -7.85 23.09 -7.76
C GLN A 177 -9.35 22.97 -8.05
N PRO A 178 -9.95 23.92 -8.83
CA PRO A 178 -11.24 23.68 -9.44
C PRO A 178 -11.05 22.69 -10.60
N GLY A 179 -11.78 21.58 -10.54
CA GLY A 179 -12.15 20.79 -11.71
C GLY A 179 -13.49 21.27 -12.24
#